data_AF-A0A3B9SU29-F1
#
_entry.id   AF-A0A3B9SU29-F1
#
_cell.length_a   1.000
_cell.length_b   1.000
_cell.length_c   1.000
_cell.angle_alpha   90.00
_cell.angle_beta   90.00
_cell.angle_gamma   90.00
#
_symmetry.space_group_name_H-M   'P 1'
#
loop_
_entity.id
_entity.type
_entity.pdbx_description
1 polymer ?
#
loop_
_entity_poly.entity_id
_entity_poly.type
_entity_poly.pdbx_seq_one_letter_code
_entity_poly.pdbx_strand_id
1 'polypeptide(L)'
;NKLLQESLRAFYWVRSISGLQKKPSTSELLDWILALISGGILSEKIWAEMPFLGVLLKKNKDYDLVLQKLTSSEKQKPAASTGYGQKNW
;
A
#
# COMPACT_ATOMS: atom_id res chain seq x y z
N ASN A 1 5.25 15.21 5.72
CA ASN A 1 3.90 15.03 5.15
C ASN A 1 3.39 13.65 5.56
N LYS A 2 2.37 13.56 6.44
CA LYS A 2 1.87 12.28 6.99
C LYS A 2 1.21 11.40 5.92
N LEU A 3 0.51 12.00 4.96
CA LEU A 3 -0.13 11.27 3.85
C LEU A 3 0.90 10.49 3.05
N LEU A 4 1.98 11.15 2.60
CA LEU A 4 3.04 10.50 1.83
C LEU A 4 3.69 9.33 2.59
N GLN A 5 3.96 9.50 3.88
CA GLN A 5 4.57 8.44 4.71
C GLN A 5 3.66 7.21 4.81
N GLU A 6 2.37 7.41 5.05
CA GLU A 6 1.38 6.32 5.12
C GLU A 6 1.15 5.68 3.74
N SER A 7 1.10 6.48 2.65
CA SER A 7 1.03 5.96 1.28
C SER A 7 2.23 5.07 0.94
N LEU A 8 3.45 5.50 1.27
CA LEU A 8 4.65 4.69 1.02
C LEU A 8 4.64 3.41 1.85
N ARG A 9 4.27 3.48 3.13
CA ARG A 9 4.15 2.28 3.99
C ARG A 9 3.18 1.27 3.38
N ALA A 10 1.98 1.71 3.02
CA ALA A 10 0.96 0.86 2.41
C ALA A 10 1.42 0.29 1.07
N PHE A 11 2.02 1.12 0.21
CA PHE A 11 2.52 0.72 -1.10
C PHE A 11 3.61 -0.36 -1.03
N TYR A 12 4.59 -0.20 -0.15
CA TYR A 12 5.65 -1.20 -0.01
C TYR A 12 5.17 -2.49 0.66
N TRP A 13 4.16 -2.41 1.55
CA TRP A 13 3.48 -3.59 2.05
C TRP A 13 2.76 -4.35 0.93
N VAL A 14 2.00 -3.68 0.05
CA VAL A 14 1.38 -4.34 -1.10
C VAL A 14 2.44 -5.05 -1.95
N ARG A 15 3.58 -4.39 -2.23
CA ARG A 15 4.69 -4.96 -3.03
C ARG A 15 5.41 -6.13 -2.36
N SER A 16 5.30 -6.28 -1.04
CA SER A 16 5.94 -7.37 -0.30
C SER A 16 5.11 -8.65 -0.33
N ILE A 17 3.82 -8.58 -0.72
CA ILE A 17 2.96 -9.74 -0.84
C ILE A 17 3.48 -10.67 -1.94
N SER A 18 3.84 -11.89 -1.54
CA SER A 18 4.20 -12.99 -2.43
C SER A 18 2.99 -13.46 -3.24
N GLY A 19 3.18 -13.76 -4.53
CA GLY A 19 2.13 -14.30 -5.39
C GLY A 19 1.43 -13.26 -6.27
N LEU A 20 1.75 -11.97 -6.11
CA LEU A 20 1.32 -10.95 -7.07
C LEU A 20 1.91 -11.23 -8.45
N GLN A 21 1.06 -11.24 -9.47
CA GLN A 21 1.50 -11.40 -10.85
C GLN A 21 2.24 -10.16 -11.34
N LYS A 22 1.78 -8.96 -10.95
CA LYS A 22 2.46 -7.70 -11.22
C LYS A 22 2.50 -6.86 -9.95
N LYS A 23 3.69 -6.48 -9.53
CA LYS A 23 3.86 -5.51 -8.43
C LYS A 23 3.52 -4.11 -8.93
N PRO A 24 2.78 -3.28 -8.15
CA PRO A 24 2.48 -1.91 -8.54
C PRO A 24 3.77 -1.09 -8.69
N SER A 25 3.87 -0.30 -9.75
CA SER A 25 5.01 0.54 -10.13
C SER A 25 4.97 1.91 -9.45
N THR A 26 6.01 2.71 -9.66
CA THR A 26 6.06 4.10 -9.21
C THR A 26 4.96 4.96 -9.86
N SER A 27 4.59 4.70 -11.12
CA SER A 27 3.49 5.42 -11.78
C SER A 27 2.15 5.13 -11.08
N GLU A 28 1.89 3.86 -10.75
CA GLU A 28 0.69 3.47 -10.00
C GLU A 28 0.68 4.09 -8.58
N LEU A 29 1.83 4.27 -7.94
CA LEU A 29 1.94 5.01 -6.68
C LEU A 29 1.59 6.49 -6.83
N LEU A 30 2.10 7.16 -7.86
CA LEU A 30 1.83 8.58 -8.11
C LEU A 30 0.35 8.82 -8.38
N ASP A 31 -0.26 7.98 -9.23
CA ASP A 31 -1.70 8.02 -9.51
C ASP A 31 -2.51 7.80 -8.23
N TRP A 32 -2.06 6.88 -7.36
CA TRP A 32 -2.73 6.59 -6.11
C TRP A 32 -2.64 7.76 -5.12
N ILE A 33 -1.46 8.38 -4.97
CA ILE A 33 -1.29 9.59 -4.15
C ILE A 33 -2.17 10.72 -4.67
N LEU A 34 -2.25 10.91 -6.00
CA LEU A 34 -3.12 11.92 -6.59
C LEU A 34 -4.60 11.65 -6.29
N ALA A 35 -5.04 10.39 -6.38
CA ALA A 35 -6.40 9.99 -6.03
C ALA A 35 -6.71 10.21 -4.54
N LEU A 36 -5.76 9.90 -3.63
CA LEU A 36 -5.90 10.13 -2.20
C LEU A 36 -6.05 11.64 -1.88
N ILE A 37 -5.22 12.48 -2.50
CA ILE A 37 -5.28 13.95 -2.33
C ILE A 37 -6.60 14.48 -2.89
N SER A 38 -6.97 14.10 -4.11
CA SER A 38 -8.19 14.53 -4.77
C SER A 38 -9.45 14.09 -4.03
N GLY A 39 -9.40 12.91 -3.40
CA GLY A 39 -10.49 12.36 -2.58
C GLY A 39 -10.53 12.91 -1.15
N GLY A 40 -9.62 13.79 -0.75
CA GLY A 40 -9.58 14.33 0.61
C GLY A 40 -9.35 13.27 1.69
N ILE A 41 -8.60 12.22 1.38
CA ILE A 41 -8.40 11.09 2.29
C ILE A 41 -7.44 11.47 3.42
N LEU A 42 -7.87 11.26 4.66
CA LEU A 42 -7.03 11.43 5.84
C LEU A 42 -5.97 10.34 5.95
N SER A 43 -4.77 10.69 6.41
CA SER A 43 -3.64 9.76 6.48
C SER A 43 -3.91 8.50 7.29
N GLU A 44 -4.65 8.60 8.39
CA GLU A 44 -5.01 7.43 9.23
C GLU A 44 -5.89 6.40 8.50
N LYS A 45 -6.62 6.81 7.46
CA LYS A 45 -7.51 5.91 6.70
C LYS A 45 -6.77 5.10 5.64
N ILE A 46 -5.58 5.54 5.23
CA ILE A 46 -4.86 4.92 4.11
C ILE A 46 -4.56 3.45 4.39
N TRP A 47 -4.02 3.14 5.57
CA TRP A 47 -3.71 1.76 5.96
C TRP A 47 -4.96 0.97 6.35
N ALA A 48 -5.89 1.60 7.06
CA ALA A 48 -7.08 0.92 7.59
C ALA A 48 -8.05 0.51 6.47
N GLU A 49 -8.25 1.37 5.47
CA GLU A 49 -9.27 1.19 4.45
C GLU A 49 -8.69 0.85 3.07
N MET A 50 -7.38 1.08 2.84
CA MET A 50 -6.72 0.94 1.54
C MET A 50 -7.55 1.54 0.38
N PRO A 51 -8.00 2.81 0.48
CA PRO A 51 -8.94 3.39 -0.46
C PRO A 51 -8.35 3.46 -1.86
N PHE A 52 -9.19 3.28 -2.89
CA PHE A 52 -8.76 3.27 -4.30
C PHE A 52 -7.70 2.21 -4.65
N LEU A 53 -7.71 1.05 -3.99
CA LEU A 53 -6.74 -0.04 -4.22
C LEU A 53 -6.64 -0.48 -5.70
N GLY A 54 -7.71 -0.36 -6.49
CA GLY A 54 -7.69 -0.60 -7.94
C GLY A 54 -6.80 0.36 -8.76
N VAL A 55 -6.33 1.45 -8.16
CA VAL A 55 -5.28 2.30 -8.76
C VAL A 55 -3.94 1.57 -8.71
N LEU A 56 -3.63 0.89 -7.60
CA LEU A 56 -2.41 0.09 -7.44
C LEU A 56 -2.50 -1.25 -8.20
N LEU A 57 -3.64 -1.93 -8.13
CA LEU A 57 -3.79 -3.30 -8.63
C LEU A 57 -4.77 -3.34 -9.80
N LYS A 58 -4.23 -3.49 -11.01
CA LYS A 58 -5.02 -3.54 -12.26
C LYS A 58 -5.57 -4.93 -12.60
N LYS A 59 -5.11 -5.96 -11.90
CA LYS A 59 -5.53 -7.35 -12.12
C LYS A 59 -6.45 -7.81 -11.01
N ASN A 60 -7.63 -8.32 -11.36
CA ASN A 60 -8.63 -8.80 -10.39
C ASN A 60 -8.04 -9.84 -9.42
N LYS A 61 -7.25 -10.80 -9.92
CA LYS A 61 -6.61 -11.82 -9.07
C LYS A 61 -5.64 -11.23 -8.03
N ASP A 62 -4.88 -10.20 -8.42
CA ASP A 62 -3.94 -9.53 -7.51
C ASP A 62 -4.72 -8.71 -6.47
N TYR A 63 -5.84 -8.10 -6.87
CA TYR A 63 -6.76 -7.40 -5.98
C TYR A 63 -7.36 -8.32 -4.92
N ASP A 64 -7.90 -9.48 -5.33
CA ASP A 64 -8.50 -10.46 -4.42
C ASP A 64 -7.46 -11.00 -3.42
N LEU A 65 -6.23 -11.28 -3.89
CA LEU A 65 -5.13 -11.72 -3.03
C LEU A 65 -4.81 -10.68 -1.95
N VAL A 66 -4.75 -9.40 -2.30
CA VAL A 66 -4.46 -8.33 -1.33
C VAL A 66 -5.61 -8.16 -0.35
N LEU A 67 -6.86 -8.21 -0.79
CA LEU A 67 -8.01 -8.18 0.12
C LEU A 67 -7.99 -9.35 1.13
N GLN A 68 -7.70 -10.56 0.66
CA GLN A 68 -7.56 -11.73 1.55
C GLN A 68 -6.47 -11.51 2.60
N LYS A 69 -5.33 -10.92 2.20
CA LYS A 69 -4.24 -10.60 3.12
C LYS A 69 -4.62 -9.49 4.10
N LEU A 70 -5.38 -8.48 3.70
CA LEU A 70 -5.86 -7.42 4.60
C LEU A 70 -6.77 -7.99 5.69
N THR A 71 -7.79 -8.77 5.32
CA THR A 71 -8.72 -9.40 6.29
C THR A 71 -7.99 -10.35 7.25
N SER A 72 -6.93 -11.01 6.78
CA SER A 72 -6.09 -11.87 7.63
C SER A 72 -5.13 -11.09 8.53
N SER A 73 -4.72 -9.89 8.10
CA SER A 73 -3.71 -9.05 8.76
C SER A 73 -4.30 -8.02 9.73
N GLU A 74 -5.62 -7.82 9.79
CA GLU A 74 -6.25 -6.96 10.81
C GLU A 74 -5.89 -7.37 12.26
N LYS A 75 -5.43 -8.62 12.46
CA LYS A 75 -4.92 -9.09 13.76
C LYS A 75 -3.46 -8.70 14.06
N GLN A 76 -2.71 -8.16 13.11
CA GLN A 76 -1.31 -7.76 13.29
C GLN A 76 -1.02 -6.49 12.47
N LYS A 77 -1.21 -5.31 13.08
CA LYS A 77 -0.55 -4.09 12.61
C LYS A 77 0.96 -4.37 12.64
N PRO A 78 1.70 -4.32 11.52
CA PRO A 78 3.14 -4.47 11.58
C PRO A 78 3.66 -3.31 12.43
N ALA A 79 4.16 -3.64 13.62
CA ALA A 79 4.96 -2.72 14.41
C ALA A 79 6.03 -2.18 13.47
N ALA A 80 6.15 -0.85 13.42
CA ALA A 80 7.06 -0.14 12.52
C ALA A 80 8.42 -0.85 12.49
N SER A 81 8.68 -1.64 11.46
CA SER A 81 9.98 -2.22 11.21
C SER A 81 10.85 -1.07 10.71
N THR A 82 11.49 -0.39 11.66
CA THR A 82 12.73 0.34 11.50
C THR A 82 13.61 -0.39 10.49
N GLY A 83 13.80 0.21 9.32
CA GLY A 83 14.51 -0.43 8.21
C GLY A 83 14.43 0.31 6.89
N TYR A 84 14.32 1.64 6.90
CA TYR A 84 14.69 2.44 5.73
C TYR A 84 16.16 2.83 5.87
N GLY A 85 17.03 2.17 5.09
CA GLY A 85 18.38 2.66 4.84
C GLY A 85 19.48 2.15 5.78
N GLN A 86 19.71 0.84 5.81
CA GLN A 86 21.05 0.31 6.14
C GLN A 86 21.46 -0.67 5.06
N LYS A 87 22.18 -0.16 4.06
CA LYS A 87 23.00 -0.94 3.14
C LYS A 87 24.31 -0.18 2.97
N ASN A 88 25.34 -0.64 3.67
CA ASN A 88 26.74 -0.29 3.43
C ASN A 88 27.23 -1.13 2.25
N TRP A 89 27.18 -0.55 1.04
CA TRP A 89 28.07 -0.84 -0.10
C TRP A 89 28.12 0.43 -0.94
#